data_AF-A0AAV9VRR2-F1
#
_entry.id   AF-A0AAV9VRR2-F1
#
_cell.length_a   1.000
_cell.length_b   1.000
_cell.length_c   1.000
_cell.angle_alpha   90.00
_cell.angle_beta   90.00
_cell.angle_gamma   90.00
#
_symmetry.space_group_name_H-M   'P 1'
#
loop_
_entity.id
_entity.type
_entity.pdbx_description
1 polymer ?
#
loop_
_entity_poly.entity_id
_entity_poly.type
_entity_poly.pdbx_seq_one_letter_code
_entity_poly.pdbx_strand_id
1 'polypeptide(L)'
;MIMAFTASRPGALIESNCGRGTNEGLKYKDVSLQILPCYDERKVIIMELTGWIMKGRGRKQEPVTFMLHEHIKQPADLFKLHVPSHLECLHLQWREDILEAPVFREAKSTGSEISGTEALSYGILQALMKNLGENAGYEEPLKPYNLRRAAANAIDSVATLSQRTQALGHTGGSTFDRWYKSRRVNVDIQSAFPGTPSRKDLLEAIGKMGLRRHPQVPKSLTPDEKEKAIQQNEVLENLQMDAAELRSRLIRDHKDLKSAKDADPITYKEYQTLQSDIRAEKTACQRDALSMKRKDFFDNMNEMEIANQLRYPHHSPVLDHKLLGLLRYIIPSFSIDGTSMLRSDV
;
A
#
# COMPACT_ATOMS: atom_id res chain seq x y z
N MET A 1 -5.90 -2.90 7.23
CA MET A 1 -5.84 -1.43 7.44
C MET A 1 -7.24 -0.88 7.23
N ILE A 2 -7.75 -0.04 8.13
CA ILE A 2 -9.16 0.38 8.26
C ILE A 2 -9.87 0.74 6.93
N MET A 3 -9.12 1.28 5.95
CA MET A 3 -9.60 1.58 4.59
C MET A 3 -10.25 0.40 3.85
N ALA A 4 -9.78 -0.83 4.07
CA ALA A 4 -10.35 -2.01 3.41
C ALA A 4 -11.75 -2.35 3.96
N PHE A 5 -12.02 -1.99 5.22
CA PHE A 5 -13.29 -2.26 5.90
C PHE A 5 -14.30 -1.12 5.73
N THR A 6 -13.82 0.12 5.63
CA THR A 6 -14.68 1.30 5.52
C THR A 6 -14.85 1.79 4.07
N ALA A 7 -14.04 1.27 3.15
CA ALA A 7 -13.87 1.80 1.80
C ALA A 7 -13.55 3.30 1.77
N SER A 8 -13.10 3.95 2.87
CA SER A 8 -12.87 5.40 2.96
C SER A 8 -11.71 5.88 2.09
N ARG A 9 -11.69 7.18 1.76
CA ARG A 9 -10.54 7.79 1.06
C ARG A 9 -9.37 7.89 2.04
N PRO A 10 -8.11 7.76 1.59
CA PRO A 10 -6.95 7.98 2.45
C PRO A 10 -7.02 9.34 3.16
N GLY A 11 -7.33 10.41 2.41
CA GLY A 11 -7.46 11.76 2.96
C GLY A 11 -8.62 12.01 3.94
N ALA A 12 -9.48 11.02 4.19
CA ALA A 12 -10.48 11.09 5.26
C ALA A 12 -9.96 10.52 6.59
N LEU A 13 -8.83 9.81 6.54
CA LEU A 13 -8.22 9.15 7.70
C LEU A 13 -6.93 9.84 8.12
N ILE A 14 -6.19 10.36 7.14
CA ILE A 14 -4.83 10.85 7.28
C ILE A 14 -4.67 12.16 6.51
N GLU A 15 -3.58 12.90 6.75
CA GLU A 15 -3.33 14.16 6.06
C GLU A 15 -3.17 13.93 4.55
N SER A 16 -4.07 14.53 3.79
CA SER A 16 -4.12 14.37 2.34
C SER A 16 -3.04 15.22 1.65
N ASN A 17 -2.55 14.77 0.49
CA ASN A 17 -1.62 15.59 -0.31
C ASN A 17 -2.19 16.97 -0.71
N CYS A 18 -3.52 17.08 -0.90
CA CYS A 18 -4.15 18.36 -1.24
C CYS A 18 -4.41 19.27 -0.03
N GLY A 19 -4.29 18.73 1.19
CA GLY A 19 -4.30 19.45 2.46
C GLY A 19 -2.95 19.33 3.15
N ARG A 20 -1.85 19.25 2.41
CA ARG A 20 -0.51 19.11 3.02
C ARG A 20 -0.22 20.31 3.90
N GLY A 21 0.19 20.05 5.14
CA GLY A 21 0.45 21.06 6.16
C GLY A 21 -0.80 21.54 6.91
N THR A 22 -2.00 21.00 6.64
CA THR A 22 -3.20 21.33 7.42
C THR A 22 -3.31 20.50 8.69
N ASN A 23 -2.57 19.39 8.78
CA ASN A 23 -2.66 18.43 9.87
C ASN A 23 -4.08 17.85 10.04
N GLU A 24 -4.90 17.91 8.99
CA GLU A 24 -6.27 17.40 8.99
C GLU A 24 -6.28 15.90 8.71
N GLY A 25 -6.83 15.13 9.64
CA GLY A 25 -7.05 13.68 9.52
C GLY A 25 -8.19 13.26 10.44
N LEU A 26 -8.45 11.95 10.53
CA LEU A 26 -9.41 11.42 11.48
C LEU A 26 -8.91 11.67 12.91
N LYS A 27 -9.71 12.34 13.74
CA LYS A 27 -9.38 12.64 15.13
C LYS A 27 -10.10 11.70 16.08
N TYR A 28 -9.66 11.62 17.34
CA TYR A 28 -10.32 10.76 18.34
C TYR A 28 -11.78 11.16 18.58
N LYS A 29 -12.13 12.45 18.54
CA LYS A 29 -13.53 12.90 18.62
C LYS A 29 -14.44 12.38 17.51
N ASP A 30 -13.87 11.98 16.38
CA ASP A 30 -14.58 11.44 15.23
C ASP A 30 -14.74 9.91 15.32
N VAL A 31 -14.27 9.28 16.41
CA VAL A 31 -14.34 7.82 16.63
C VAL A 31 -15.15 7.56 17.90
N SER A 32 -16.21 6.76 17.79
CA SER A 32 -16.96 6.26 18.94
C SER A 32 -16.77 4.76 19.06
N LEU A 33 -16.65 4.27 20.30
CA LEU A 33 -16.53 2.84 20.59
C LEU A 33 -17.68 2.43 21.50
N GLN A 34 -18.37 1.35 21.11
CA GLN A 34 -19.49 0.79 21.87
C GLN A 34 -19.27 -0.70 22.11
N ILE A 35 -19.68 -1.22 23.26
CA ILE A 35 -19.67 -2.66 23.56
C ILE A 35 -21.12 -3.12 23.62
N LEU A 36 -21.47 -4.07 22.75
CA LEU A 36 -22.80 -4.68 22.70
C LEU A 36 -22.76 -6.10 23.29
N PRO A 37 -23.82 -6.50 24.03
CA PRO A 37 -24.02 -7.89 24.38
C PRO A 37 -24.39 -8.69 23.12
N CYS A 38 -23.80 -9.88 22.94
CA CYS A 38 -24.22 -10.84 21.92
C CYS A 38 -24.98 -12.00 22.56
N TYR A 39 -25.92 -12.57 21.82
CA TYR A 39 -26.76 -13.69 22.27
C TYR A 39 -25.98 -14.98 22.62
N ASP A 40 -24.72 -15.11 22.20
CA ASP A 40 -23.86 -16.29 22.41
C ASP A 40 -22.78 -16.06 23.50
N GLU A 41 -23.07 -15.25 24.52
CA GLU A 41 -22.14 -14.80 25.60
C GLU A 41 -20.86 -14.06 25.13
N ARG A 42 -20.64 -13.94 23.83
CA ARG A 42 -19.55 -13.17 23.25
C ARG A 42 -19.89 -11.68 23.31
N LYS A 43 -18.87 -10.84 23.47
CA LYS A 43 -19.02 -9.38 23.45
C LYS A 43 -18.61 -8.87 22.07
N VAL A 44 -19.35 -7.91 21.51
CA VAL A 44 -18.99 -7.26 20.24
C VAL A 44 -18.60 -5.83 20.52
N ILE A 45 -17.38 -5.44 20.13
CA ILE A 45 -16.95 -4.04 20.13
C ILE A 45 -17.30 -3.45 18.77
N ILE A 46 -18.15 -2.43 18.76
CA ILE A 46 -18.49 -1.63 17.60
C ILE A 46 -17.63 -0.38 17.61
N MET A 47 -17.02 -0.08 16.46
CA MET A 47 -16.32 1.17 16.20
C MET A 47 -17.11 1.96 15.17
N GLU A 48 -17.66 3.08 15.59
CA GLU A 48 -18.31 4.05 14.72
C GLU A 48 -17.30 5.12 14.32
N LEU A 49 -17.26 5.42 13.02
CA LEU A 49 -16.34 6.39 12.44
C LEU A 49 -17.15 7.49 11.77
N THR A 50 -17.04 8.71 12.29
CA THR A 50 -17.66 9.89 11.72
C THR A 50 -16.65 10.58 10.79
N GLY A 51 -16.62 10.16 9.52
CA GLY A 51 -15.68 10.69 8.54
C GLY A 51 -16.24 11.89 7.76
N TRP A 52 -15.40 12.91 7.54
CA TRP A 52 -15.70 14.03 6.65
C TRP A 52 -15.33 13.67 5.20
N ILE A 53 -16.28 13.80 4.26
CA ILE A 53 -16.01 13.55 2.84
C ILE A 53 -15.23 14.73 2.25
N MET A 54 -13.90 14.61 2.22
CA MET A 54 -12.96 15.62 1.71
C MET A 54 -12.94 15.72 0.17
N LYS A 55 -14.11 15.93 -0.47
CA LYS A 55 -14.15 16.45 -1.85
C LYS A 55 -15.03 17.69 -1.90
N GLY A 56 -14.38 18.85 -1.96
CA GLY A 56 -15.04 20.15 -1.79
C GLY A 56 -15.25 20.47 -0.31
N ARG A 57 -14.81 21.65 0.12
CA ARG A 57 -14.95 22.11 1.50
C ARG A 57 -16.44 22.18 1.88
N GLY A 58 -16.78 21.58 3.01
CA GLY A 58 -18.00 21.89 3.75
C GLY A 58 -19.20 21.01 3.41
N ARG A 59 -19.53 20.10 4.33
CA ARG A 59 -20.91 19.82 4.76
C ARG A 59 -20.85 19.16 6.14
N LYS A 60 -21.38 19.87 7.13
CA LYS A 60 -21.56 19.44 8.51
C LYS A 60 -22.80 18.56 8.60
N GLN A 61 -22.67 17.40 9.23
CA GLN A 61 -23.78 16.71 9.88
C GLN A 61 -23.45 16.62 11.36
N GLU A 62 -24.44 16.89 12.20
CA GLU A 62 -24.30 16.91 13.66
C GLU A 62 -24.44 15.49 14.22
N PRO A 63 -23.49 15.01 15.04
CA PRO A 63 -23.72 13.84 15.87
C PRO A 63 -24.30 14.26 17.23
N VAL A 64 -25.27 13.48 17.71
CA VAL A 64 -25.80 13.53 19.09
C VAL A 64 -25.18 12.37 19.88
N THR A 65 -24.66 12.66 21.08
CA THR A 65 -23.85 11.75 21.90
C THR A 65 -24.48 11.55 23.27
N PHE A 66 -24.46 10.31 23.79
CA PHE A 66 -24.84 9.96 25.16
C PHE A 66 -23.63 9.51 25.99
N MET A 67 -23.65 9.73 27.31
CA MET A 67 -22.46 9.68 28.20
C MET A 67 -22.52 8.56 29.25
N LEU A 68 -21.46 7.76 29.36
CA LEU A 68 -21.16 6.89 30.52
C LEU A 68 -19.63 6.80 30.71
N HIS A 69 -19.16 6.65 31.95
CA HIS A 69 -17.74 6.62 32.31
C HIS A 69 -17.39 5.38 33.15
N GLU A 70 -16.35 4.63 32.76
CA GLU A 70 -15.65 3.66 33.62
C GLU A 70 -14.13 3.76 33.42
N HIS A 71 -13.36 3.45 34.46
CA HIS A 71 -11.90 3.63 34.48
C HIS A 71 -11.16 2.49 33.75
N ILE A 72 -10.99 2.60 32.42
CA ILE A 72 -10.09 1.74 31.65
C ILE A 72 -8.64 2.16 31.92
N LYS A 73 -7.84 1.31 32.55
CA LYS A 73 -6.41 1.60 32.83
C LYS A 73 -5.47 0.97 31.81
N GLN A 74 -5.86 -0.16 31.22
CA GLN A 74 -5.10 -0.90 30.21
C GLN A 74 -6.03 -1.52 29.15
N PRO A 75 -5.54 -1.79 27.93
CA PRO A 75 -6.36 -2.36 26.85
C PRO A 75 -7.06 -3.68 27.23
N ALA A 76 -6.44 -4.49 28.11
CA ALA A 76 -7.01 -5.75 28.56
C ALA A 76 -8.31 -5.57 29.36
N ASP A 77 -8.51 -4.42 30.01
CA ASP A 77 -9.70 -4.15 30.80
C ASP A 77 -10.95 -4.05 29.90
N LEU A 78 -10.77 -3.65 28.64
CA LEU A 78 -11.83 -3.60 27.62
C LEU A 78 -12.57 -4.94 27.48
N PHE A 79 -11.82 -6.04 27.55
CA PHE A 79 -12.38 -7.39 27.41
C PHE A 79 -13.08 -7.87 28.68
N LYS A 80 -12.78 -7.25 29.83
CA LYS A 80 -13.40 -7.55 31.13
C LYS A 80 -14.74 -6.83 31.30
N LEU A 81 -14.94 -5.68 30.65
CA LEU A 81 -16.18 -4.90 30.74
C LEU A 81 -17.41 -5.73 30.44
N HIS A 82 -18.41 -5.70 31.31
CA HIS A 82 -19.69 -6.37 31.15
C HIS A 82 -20.77 -5.31 30.94
N VAL A 83 -21.59 -5.46 29.90
CA VAL A 83 -22.75 -4.60 29.69
C VAL A 83 -23.81 -5.00 30.71
N PRO A 84 -24.14 -4.16 31.70
CA PRO A 84 -25.17 -4.47 32.69
C PRO A 84 -26.52 -4.76 32.02
N SER A 85 -27.33 -5.63 32.61
CA SER A 85 -28.61 -6.08 32.04
C SER A 85 -29.64 -4.97 31.77
N HIS A 86 -29.46 -3.78 32.33
CA HIS A 86 -30.33 -2.62 32.12
C HIS A 86 -29.83 -1.67 31.01
N LEU A 87 -28.68 -1.94 30.40
CA LEU A 87 -28.11 -1.15 29.31
C LEU A 87 -28.07 -1.98 28.02
N GLU A 88 -28.37 -1.33 26.90
CA GLU A 88 -28.26 -1.95 25.57
C GLU A 88 -26.79 -2.01 25.11
N CYS A 89 -25.96 -1.04 25.51
CA CYS A 89 -24.53 -1.01 25.22
C CYS A 89 -23.75 -0.14 26.22
N LEU A 90 -22.44 -0.36 26.27
CA LEU A 90 -21.51 0.55 26.95
C LEU A 90 -20.79 1.44 25.92
N HIS A 91 -20.94 2.76 26.07
CA HIS A 91 -20.20 3.73 25.26
C HIS A 91 -18.86 4.04 25.93
N LEU A 92 -17.77 3.97 25.17
CA LEU A 92 -16.43 4.29 25.66
C LEU A 92 -16.06 5.71 25.24
N GLN A 93 -15.69 6.52 26.22
CA GLN A 93 -15.23 7.88 25.98
C GLN A 93 -13.71 7.95 25.90
N TRP A 94 -13.23 8.69 24.92
CA TRP A 94 -11.86 9.17 24.92
C TRP A 94 -11.69 10.23 26.00
N ARG A 95 -10.47 10.36 26.51
CA ARG A 95 -10.16 11.49 27.39
C ARG A 95 -10.24 12.80 26.60
N GLU A 96 -10.72 13.85 27.26
CA GLU A 96 -10.90 15.17 26.64
C GLU A 96 -9.60 15.71 26.02
N ASP A 97 -8.45 15.45 26.66
CA ASP A 97 -7.13 15.91 26.24
C ASP A 97 -6.65 15.31 24.89
N ILE A 98 -7.22 14.19 24.45
CA ILE A 98 -6.84 13.52 23.20
C ILE A 98 -7.84 13.69 22.07
N LEU A 99 -9.02 14.29 22.32
CA LEU A 99 -10.11 14.36 21.35
C LEU A 99 -9.71 15.04 20.04
N GLU A 100 -8.89 16.09 20.11
CA GLU A 100 -8.43 16.83 18.94
C GLU A 100 -7.18 16.22 18.28
N ALA A 101 -6.54 15.23 18.92
CA ALA A 101 -5.36 14.57 18.39
C ALA A 101 -5.74 13.66 17.20
N PRO A 102 -4.91 13.60 16.14
CA PRO A 102 -5.12 12.64 15.07
C PRO A 102 -5.02 11.19 15.58
N VAL A 103 -5.84 10.29 15.03
CA VAL A 103 -5.79 8.86 15.35
C VAL A 103 -4.53 8.24 14.73
N PHE A 104 -4.29 8.51 13.45
CA PHE A 104 -3.10 8.07 12.73
C PHE A 104 -2.05 9.17 12.78
N ARG A 105 -0.93 8.89 13.44
CA ARG A 105 0.10 9.89 13.74
C ARG A 105 1.46 9.47 13.21
N GLU A 106 2.28 10.44 12.83
CA GLU A 106 3.64 10.18 12.36
C GLU A 106 4.56 9.77 13.50
N ALA A 107 5.59 8.98 13.18
CA ALA A 107 6.72 8.82 14.08
C ALA A 107 7.54 10.12 14.08
N LYS A 108 8.03 10.53 15.25
CA LYS A 108 9.00 11.63 15.36
C LYS A 108 10.27 11.28 14.58
N SER A 109 11.05 12.30 14.22
CA SER A 109 12.32 12.13 13.47
C SER A 109 13.33 11.17 14.12
N THR A 110 13.21 10.92 15.43
CA THR A 110 14.02 9.95 16.19
C THR A 110 13.55 8.50 16.03
N GLY A 111 12.41 8.25 15.36
CA GLY A 111 11.88 6.93 14.99
C GLY A 111 11.30 6.09 16.14
N SER A 112 11.57 6.45 17.40
CA SER A 112 11.19 5.65 18.57
C SER A 112 9.88 6.10 19.23
N GLU A 113 9.38 7.29 18.88
CA GLU A 113 8.20 7.88 19.49
C GLU A 113 7.19 8.30 18.42
N ILE A 114 5.91 8.13 18.71
CA ILE A 114 4.81 8.65 17.90
C ILE A 114 4.58 10.12 18.28
N SER A 115 4.32 10.98 17.29
CA SER A 115 3.96 12.36 17.52
C SER A 115 2.70 12.46 18.39
N GLY A 116 2.64 13.47 19.26
CA GLY A 116 1.42 13.78 20.01
C GLY A 116 0.35 14.45 19.14
N THR A 117 0.78 15.18 18.12
CA THR A 117 -0.05 16.17 17.40
C THR A 117 -0.05 16.00 15.89
N GLU A 118 1.00 15.44 15.30
CA GLU A 118 1.16 15.37 13.84
C GLU A 118 0.44 14.15 13.26
N ALA A 119 -0.51 14.41 12.38
CA ALA A 119 -1.24 13.42 11.60
C ALA A 119 -0.32 12.75 10.59
N LEU A 120 -0.56 11.47 10.34
CA LEU A 120 0.14 10.71 9.32
C LEU A 120 -0.05 11.38 7.95
N SER A 121 1.03 11.69 7.24
CA SER A 121 0.93 12.21 5.87
C SER A 121 0.67 11.09 4.85
N TYR A 122 -0.03 11.45 3.77
CA TYR A 122 -0.27 10.52 2.66
C TYR A 122 1.05 10.02 2.03
N GLY A 123 2.07 10.87 1.97
CA GLY A 123 3.40 10.48 1.47
C GLY A 123 3.99 9.33 2.28
N ILE A 124 3.95 9.41 3.61
CA ILE A 124 4.45 8.35 4.49
C ILE A 124 3.60 7.09 4.37
N LEU A 125 2.26 7.19 4.41
CA LEU A 125 1.40 6.02 4.21
C LEU A 125 1.67 5.33 2.87
N GLN A 126 1.84 6.09 1.80
CA GLN A 126 2.13 5.57 0.47
C GLN A 126 3.49 4.83 0.45
N ALA A 127 4.52 5.38 1.09
CA ALA A 127 5.83 4.74 1.20
C ALA A 127 5.75 3.43 2.01
N LEU A 128 5.07 3.44 3.16
CA LEU A 128 4.85 2.25 3.99
C LEU A 128 4.11 1.14 3.21
N MET A 129 3.06 1.49 2.47
CA MET A 129 2.31 0.54 1.66
C MET A 129 3.13 -0.02 0.49
N LYS A 130 3.90 0.83 -0.19
CA LYS A 130 4.81 0.40 -1.26
C LYS A 130 5.81 -0.63 -0.70
N ASN A 131 6.50 -0.30 0.38
CA ASN A 131 7.50 -1.18 1.00
C ASN A 131 6.87 -2.49 1.48
N LEU A 132 5.67 -2.44 2.09
CA LEU A 132 4.93 -3.63 2.48
C LEU A 132 4.61 -4.53 1.28
N GLY A 133 4.13 -3.95 0.18
CA GLY A 133 3.82 -4.69 -1.05
C GLY A 133 5.07 -5.33 -1.67
N GLU A 134 6.16 -4.58 -1.75
CA GLU A 134 7.42 -5.07 -2.31
C GLU A 134 8.00 -6.23 -1.49
N ASN A 135 7.96 -6.12 -0.15
CA ASN A 135 8.40 -7.16 0.78
C ASN A 135 7.49 -8.39 0.79
N ALA A 136 6.20 -8.20 0.53
CA ALA A 136 5.23 -9.28 0.37
C ALA A 136 5.35 -9.97 -1.01
N GLY A 137 6.20 -9.48 -1.91
CA GLY A 137 6.49 -10.10 -3.21
C GLY A 137 5.52 -9.71 -4.32
N TYR A 138 4.81 -8.58 -4.20
CA TYR A 138 3.96 -8.09 -5.29
C TYR A 138 4.80 -7.47 -6.42
N GLU A 139 4.43 -7.77 -7.66
CA GLU A 139 4.98 -7.16 -8.88
C GLU A 139 4.68 -5.66 -8.93
N GLU A 140 3.41 -5.31 -8.81
CA GLU A 140 2.97 -3.92 -8.83
C GLU A 140 3.04 -3.28 -7.43
N PRO A 141 3.47 -2.00 -7.33
CA PRO A 141 3.48 -1.28 -6.06
C PRO A 141 2.08 -1.18 -5.44
N LEU A 142 1.97 -1.61 -4.17
CA LEU A 142 0.74 -1.49 -3.41
C LEU A 142 0.49 -0.03 -3.00
N LYS A 143 -0.66 0.52 -3.38
CA LYS A 143 -1.10 1.89 -3.07
C LYS A 143 -2.34 1.87 -2.16
N PRO A 144 -2.58 2.91 -1.34
CA PRO A 144 -3.81 3.04 -0.55
C PRO A 144 -5.09 2.84 -1.38
N TYR A 145 -5.10 3.36 -2.60
CA TYR A 145 -6.24 3.23 -3.52
C TYR A 145 -6.48 1.81 -4.04
N ASN A 146 -5.51 0.89 -3.99
CA ASN A 146 -5.77 -0.52 -4.31
C ASN A 146 -6.74 -1.14 -3.28
N LEU A 147 -6.57 -0.84 -1.99
CA LEU A 147 -7.47 -1.31 -0.92
C LEU A 147 -8.87 -0.73 -1.09
N ARG A 148 -8.96 0.58 -1.35
CA ARG A 148 -10.25 1.23 -1.61
C ARG A 148 -10.95 0.66 -2.84
N ARG A 149 -10.22 0.38 -3.92
CA ARG A 149 -10.77 -0.24 -5.13
C ARG A 149 -11.23 -1.68 -4.87
N ALA A 150 -10.47 -2.46 -4.11
CA ALA A 150 -10.86 -3.79 -3.70
C ALA A 150 -12.17 -3.76 -2.88
N ALA A 151 -12.24 -2.90 -1.86
CA ALA A 151 -13.45 -2.71 -1.06
C ALA A 151 -14.65 -2.25 -1.92
N ALA A 152 -14.44 -1.32 -2.84
CA ALA A 152 -15.50 -0.85 -3.75
C ALA A 152 -16.08 -1.98 -4.63
N ASN A 153 -15.22 -2.84 -5.20
CA ASN A 153 -15.68 -3.96 -6.02
C ASN A 153 -16.33 -5.07 -5.16
N ALA A 154 -15.89 -5.26 -3.92
CA ALA A 154 -16.55 -6.18 -2.99
C ALA A 154 -17.97 -5.70 -2.65
N ILE A 155 -18.13 -4.42 -2.31
CA ILE A 155 -19.44 -3.79 -2.01
C ILE A 155 -20.38 -3.87 -3.21
N ASP A 156 -19.87 -3.67 -4.43
CA ASP A 156 -20.66 -3.72 -5.67
C ASP A 156 -21.40 -5.06 -5.87
N SER A 157 -20.83 -6.16 -5.36
CA SER A 157 -21.42 -7.49 -5.49
C SER A 157 -22.55 -7.78 -4.50
N VAL A 158 -22.68 -6.99 -3.43
CA VAL A 158 -23.60 -7.28 -2.30
C VAL A 158 -24.53 -6.12 -1.94
N ALA A 159 -24.27 -4.90 -2.43
CA ALA A 159 -25.00 -3.70 -2.05
C ALA A 159 -25.72 -3.05 -3.23
N THR A 160 -26.81 -2.33 -2.92
CA THR A 160 -27.49 -1.50 -3.92
C THR A 160 -26.61 -0.34 -4.39
N LEU A 161 -26.93 0.23 -5.56
CA LEU A 161 -26.24 1.42 -6.08
C LEU A 161 -26.20 2.57 -5.04
N SER A 162 -27.30 2.78 -4.31
CA SER A 162 -27.40 3.82 -3.28
C SER A 162 -26.44 3.56 -2.13
N GLN A 163 -26.48 2.34 -1.55
CA GLN A 163 -25.57 1.93 -0.47
C GLN A 163 -24.10 1.99 -0.88
N ARG A 164 -23.77 1.54 -2.10
CA ARG A 164 -22.41 1.63 -2.66
C ARG A 164 -21.94 3.08 -2.80
N THR A 165 -22.83 3.95 -3.28
CA THR A 165 -22.54 5.38 -3.46
C THR A 165 -22.33 6.08 -2.12
N GLN A 166 -23.14 5.74 -1.11
CA GLN A 166 -23.01 6.21 0.26
C GLN A 166 -21.69 5.73 0.89
N ALA A 167 -21.40 4.44 0.84
CA ALA A 167 -20.17 3.85 1.41
C ALA A 167 -18.90 4.46 0.79
N LEU A 168 -18.91 4.74 -0.51
CA LEU A 168 -17.78 5.37 -1.20
C LEU A 168 -17.75 6.90 -1.03
N GLY A 169 -18.78 7.54 -0.47
CA GLY A 169 -18.89 8.99 -0.41
C GLY A 169 -18.79 9.61 -1.82
N HIS A 170 -19.52 9.03 -2.76
CA HIS A 170 -19.69 9.53 -4.12
C HIS A 170 -21.02 10.29 -4.25
N THR A 171 -21.10 11.24 -5.17
CA THR A 171 -22.37 11.95 -5.47
C THR A 171 -23.26 11.16 -6.44
N GLY A 172 -22.75 10.09 -7.05
CA GLY A 172 -23.49 9.23 -7.98
C GLY A 172 -22.64 8.07 -8.51
N GLY A 173 -23.27 7.20 -9.30
CA GLY A 173 -22.68 5.94 -9.80
C GLY A 173 -21.53 6.11 -10.79
N SER A 174 -21.53 7.18 -11.60
CA SER A 174 -20.57 7.38 -12.70
C SER A 174 -19.11 7.41 -12.24
N THR A 175 -18.85 7.89 -11.01
CA THR A 175 -17.49 7.90 -10.44
C THR A 175 -16.99 6.48 -10.20
N PHE A 176 -17.86 5.57 -9.77
CA PHE A 176 -17.50 4.17 -9.61
C PHE A 176 -17.20 3.54 -10.97
N ASP A 177 -18.11 3.71 -11.94
CA ASP A 177 -17.99 3.05 -13.24
C ASP A 177 -16.72 3.45 -13.99
N ARG A 178 -16.31 4.72 -13.87
CA ARG A 178 -15.11 5.24 -14.52
C ARG A 178 -13.80 4.84 -13.84
N TRP A 179 -13.75 4.84 -12.51
CA TRP A 179 -12.48 4.78 -11.76
C TRP A 179 -12.29 3.53 -10.91
N TYR A 180 -13.36 2.85 -10.51
CA TYR A 180 -13.31 1.74 -9.55
C TYR A 180 -13.65 0.40 -10.18
N LYS A 181 -14.64 0.38 -11.09
CA LYS A 181 -15.08 -0.82 -11.79
C LYS A 181 -13.89 -1.53 -12.43
N SER A 182 -13.82 -2.85 -12.24
CA SER A 182 -12.81 -3.65 -12.92
C SER A 182 -12.99 -3.54 -14.43
N ARG A 183 -11.88 -3.37 -15.17
CA ARG A 183 -11.89 -3.47 -16.65
C ARG A 183 -11.98 -4.92 -17.11
N ARG A 184 -11.58 -5.87 -16.27
CA ARG A 184 -11.80 -7.29 -16.50
C ARG A 184 -13.26 -7.59 -16.20
N VAL A 185 -13.96 -8.17 -17.17
CA VAL A 185 -15.33 -8.64 -17.00
C VAL A 185 -15.31 -9.78 -15.98
N ASN A 186 -15.79 -9.50 -14.76
CA ASN A 186 -15.85 -10.48 -13.68
C ASN A 186 -17.15 -11.30 -13.73
N VAL A 187 -17.51 -11.74 -14.95
CA VAL A 187 -18.68 -12.56 -15.23
C VAL A 187 -18.22 -13.69 -16.12
N ASP A 188 -18.55 -14.92 -15.74
CA ASP A 188 -18.22 -16.12 -16.51
C ASP A 188 -19.15 -16.26 -17.70
N ILE A 189 -18.88 -15.49 -18.76
CA ILE A 189 -19.67 -15.51 -19.99
C ILE A 189 -19.63 -16.91 -20.62
N GLN A 190 -18.51 -17.62 -20.51
CA GLN A 190 -18.35 -18.96 -21.08
C GLN A 190 -19.32 -19.97 -20.45
N SER A 191 -19.56 -19.85 -19.15
CA SER A 191 -20.54 -20.70 -18.47
C SER A 191 -21.97 -20.14 -18.56
N ALA A 192 -22.14 -18.82 -18.58
CA ALA A 192 -23.45 -18.16 -18.65
C ALA A 192 -24.17 -18.41 -19.98
N PHE A 193 -23.46 -18.36 -21.11
CA PHE A 193 -24.05 -18.58 -22.44
C PHE A 193 -24.73 -19.97 -22.59
N PRO A 194 -24.06 -21.10 -22.26
CA PRO A 194 -24.69 -22.42 -22.28
C PRO A 194 -25.52 -22.75 -21.02
N GLY A 195 -25.63 -21.83 -20.05
CA GLY A 195 -26.38 -22.07 -18.80
C GLY A 195 -25.72 -23.05 -17.82
N THR A 196 -24.39 -23.21 -17.87
CA THR A 196 -23.64 -24.11 -16.98
C THR A 196 -23.18 -23.43 -15.68
N PRO A 197 -22.84 -24.19 -14.62
CA PRO A 197 -22.32 -23.61 -13.37
C PRO A 197 -21.09 -22.73 -13.60
N SER A 198 -21.13 -21.51 -13.05
CA SER A 198 -20.05 -20.53 -13.19
C SER A 198 -18.83 -20.88 -12.35
N ARG A 199 -17.63 -20.71 -12.92
CA ARG A 199 -16.34 -20.82 -12.22
C ARG A 199 -15.94 -19.51 -11.55
N LYS A 200 -16.80 -18.99 -10.67
CA LYS A 200 -16.61 -17.68 -10.01
C LYS A 200 -15.29 -17.59 -9.25
N ASP A 201 -14.93 -18.64 -8.52
CA ASP A 201 -13.70 -18.69 -7.72
C ASP A 201 -12.44 -18.50 -8.58
N LEU A 202 -12.44 -19.06 -9.80
CA LEU A 202 -11.34 -18.89 -10.75
C LEU A 202 -11.24 -17.45 -11.25
N LEU A 203 -12.37 -16.82 -11.61
CA LEU A 203 -12.39 -15.43 -12.06
C LEU A 203 -11.96 -14.46 -10.94
N GLU A 204 -12.40 -14.72 -9.71
CA GLU A 204 -11.97 -13.97 -8.55
C GLU A 204 -10.47 -14.13 -8.28
N ALA A 205 -9.93 -15.36 -8.38
CA ALA A 205 -8.51 -15.61 -8.24
C ALA A 205 -7.69 -14.86 -9.30
N ILE A 206 -8.14 -14.88 -10.56
CA ILE A 206 -7.50 -14.16 -11.67
C ILE A 206 -7.57 -12.63 -11.49
N GLY A 207 -8.66 -12.14 -10.90
CA GLY A 207 -8.89 -10.72 -10.64
C GLY A 207 -8.02 -10.12 -9.53
N LYS A 208 -7.48 -10.94 -8.63
CA LYS A 208 -6.70 -10.50 -7.47
C LYS A 208 -5.26 -10.15 -7.87
N MET A 209 -4.76 -9.02 -7.35
CA MET A 209 -3.33 -8.66 -7.45
C MET A 209 -2.42 -9.76 -6.88
N GLY A 210 -2.92 -10.56 -5.94
CA GLY A 210 -2.21 -11.68 -5.32
C GLY A 210 -1.78 -12.79 -6.27
N LEU A 211 -2.41 -12.91 -7.45
CA LEU A 211 -2.03 -13.92 -8.44
C LEU A 211 -0.58 -13.73 -8.94
N ARG A 212 -0.13 -12.47 -9.03
CA ARG A 212 1.21 -12.10 -9.50
C ARG A 212 2.23 -12.00 -8.36
N ARG A 213 1.82 -12.35 -7.14
CA ARG A 213 2.70 -12.31 -5.97
C ARG A 213 3.61 -13.52 -5.99
N HIS A 214 4.91 -13.31 -5.87
CA HIS A 214 5.87 -14.41 -5.82
C HIS A 214 6.76 -14.35 -4.55
N PRO A 215 6.86 -15.43 -3.75
CA PRO A 215 7.61 -15.42 -2.49
C PRO A 215 9.11 -15.17 -2.63
N GLN A 216 9.72 -15.59 -3.75
CA GLN A 216 11.17 -15.54 -3.99
C GLN A 216 11.63 -14.23 -4.66
N VAL A 217 10.76 -13.23 -4.78
CA VAL A 217 11.12 -11.95 -5.42
C VAL A 217 12.26 -11.29 -4.63
N PRO A 218 13.29 -10.76 -5.31
CA PRO A 218 14.37 -10.04 -4.65
C PRO A 218 13.86 -8.90 -3.75
N LYS A 219 14.27 -8.93 -2.48
CA LYS A 219 13.92 -7.91 -1.46
C LYS A 219 15.08 -6.95 -1.16
N SER A 220 16.29 -7.35 -1.51
CA SER A 220 17.50 -6.57 -1.29
C SER A 220 18.55 -6.91 -2.34
N LEU A 221 19.49 -5.98 -2.52
CA LEU A 221 20.72 -6.20 -3.27
C LEU A 221 21.78 -6.84 -2.38
N THR A 222 22.64 -7.67 -2.96
CA THR A 222 23.88 -8.14 -2.30
C THR A 222 24.86 -6.97 -2.12
N PRO A 223 25.87 -7.08 -1.24
CA PRO A 223 26.89 -6.03 -1.09
C PRO A 223 27.56 -5.65 -2.42
N ASP A 224 27.92 -6.65 -3.24
CA ASP A 224 28.57 -6.44 -4.53
C ASP A 224 27.64 -5.74 -5.53
N GLU A 225 26.35 -6.09 -5.54
CA GLU A 225 25.36 -5.43 -6.38
C GLU A 225 25.13 -3.96 -5.98
N LYS A 226 25.15 -3.66 -4.68
CA LYS A 226 25.07 -2.28 -4.19
C LYS A 226 26.27 -1.46 -4.64
N GLU A 227 27.46 -2.03 -4.53
CA GLU A 227 28.70 -1.36 -4.93
C GLU A 227 28.73 -1.14 -6.45
N LYS A 228 28.37 -2.15 -7.24
CA LYS A 228 28.27 -2.03 -8.69
C LYS A 228 27.27 -0.94 -9.12
N ALA A 229 26.11 -0.86 -8.46
CA ALA A 229 25.12 0.17 -8.75
C ALA A 229 25.62 1.60 -8.47
N ILE A 230 26.49 1.76 -7.48
CA ILE A 230 27.12 3.05 -7.11
C ILE A 230 28.21 3.42 -8.14
N GLN A 231 29.06 2.47 -8.53
CA GLN A 231 30.20 2.71 -9.42
C GLN A 231 29.78 3.08 -10.86
N GLN A 232 28.57 2.70 -11.28
CA GLN A 232 28.07 2.95 -12.63
C GLN A 232 27.39 4.32 -12.80
N ASN A 233 27.32 5.15 -11.76
CA ASN A 233 26.60 6.43 -11.80
C ASN A 233 27.56 7.63 -11.95
N GLU A 234 27.51 8.27 -13.12
CA GLU A 234 28.31 9.46 -13.46
C GLU A 234 27.98 10.68 -12.59
N VAL A 235 26.72 10.87 -12.18
CA VAL A 235 26.32 11.98 -11.30
C VAL A 235 26.98 11.84 -9.94
N LEU A 236 27.02 10.63 -9.41
CA LEU A 236 27.64 10.34 -8.13
C LEU A 236 29.16 10.53 -8.18
N GLU A 237 29.81 10.17 -9.29
CA GLU A 237 31.23 10.44 -9.52
C GLU A 237 31.52 11.94 -9.48
N ASN A 238 30.75 12.74 -10.23
CA ASN A 238 30.88 14.20 -10.24
C ASN A 238 30.69 14.82 -8.84
N LEU A 239 29.64 14.42 -8.11
CA LEU A 239 29.40 14.91 -6.74
C LEU A 239 30.54 14.55 -5.79
N GLN A 240 31.16 13.38 -5.96
CA GLN A 240 32.31 12.97 -5.16
C GLN A 240 33.55 13.78 -5.49
N MET A 241 33.79 14.09 -6.77
CA MET A 241 34.88 14.95 -7.21
C MET A 241 34.72 16.37 -6.64
N ASP A 242 33.54 16.98 -6.78
CA ASP A 242 33.23 18.31 -6.25
C ASP A 242 33.43 18.36 -4.74
N ALA A 243 32.94 17.34 -4.02
CA ALA A 243 33.11 17.26 -2.56
C ALA A 243 34.58 17.08 -2.15
N ALA A 244 35.39 16.36 -2.94
CA ALA A 244 36.82 16.16 -2.68
C ALA A 244 37.63 17.43 -2.95
N GLU A 245 37.32 18.16 -4.01
CA GLU A 245 37.92 19.45 -4.31
C GLU A 245 37.62 20.47 -3.21
N LEU A 246 36.34 20.56 -2.83
CA LEU A 246 35.88 21.47 -1.79
C LEU A 246 36.52 21.17 -0.43
N ARG A 247 36.60 19.87 -0.08
CA ARG A 247 37.33 19.41 1.11
C ARG A 247 38.79 19.82 1.07
N SER A 248 39.45 19.68 -0.07
CA SER A 248 40.86 20.02 -0.24
C SER A 248 41.10 21.53 -0.10
N ARG A 249 40.20 22.36 -0.67
CA ARG A 249 40.21 23.82 -0.51
C ARG A 249 40.06 24.22 0.97
N LEU A 250 39.07 23.67 1.67
CA LEU A 250 38.85 23.96 3.09
C LEU A 250 40.04 23.59 3.98
N ILE A 251 40.65 22.41 3.74
CA ILE A 251 41.83 21.97 4.50
C ILE A 251 43.05 22.84 4.20
N ARG A 252 43.25 23.23 2.94
CA ARG A 252 44.36 24.11 2.55
C ARG A 252 44.26 25.48 3.21
N ASP A 253 43.07 26.08 3.21
CA ASP A 253 42.88 27.47 3.63
C ASP A 253 42.73 27.59 5.16
N HIS A 254 42.30 26.52 5.85
CA HIS A 254 42.02 26.54 7.30
C HIS A 254 42.73 25.44 8.11
N LYS A 255 43.70 24.73 7.54
CA LYS A 255 44.46 23.58 8.11
C LYS A 255 43.65 22.30 8.32
N ASP A 256 42.41 22.40 8.77
CA ASP A 256 41.51 21.25 8.92
C ASP A 256 40.02 21.63 8.78
N LEU A 257 39.17 20.61 8.66
CA LEU A 257 37.72 20.79 8.51
C LEU A 257 37.01 21.32 9.77
N LYS A 258 37.62 21.20 10.96
CA LYS A 258 37.03 21.73 12.19
C LYS A 258 37.22 23.24 12.25
N SER A 259 38.43 23.72 11.95
CA SER A 259 38.74 25.14 11.87
C SER A 259 38.00 25.83 10.72
N ALA A 260 37.86 25.16 9.58
CA ALA A 260 37.07 25.64 8.44
C ALA A 260 35.60 25.91 8.79
N LYS A 261 35.00 25.13 9.71
CA LYS A 261 33.61 25.29 10.11
C LYS A 261 33.33 26.68 10.71
N ASP A 262 34.26 27.19 11.51
CA ASP A 262 34.11 28.47 12.19
C ASP A 262 34.65 29.63 11.35
N ALA A 263 35.70 29.38 10.55
CA ALA A 263 36.38 30.40 9.73
C ALA A 263 35.74 30.66 8.35
N ASP A 264 35.12 29.64 7.73
CA ASP A 264 34.37 29.74 6.47
C ASP A 264 33.09 28.88 6.52
N PRO A 265 32.06 29.35 7.25
CA PRO A 265 30.82 28.61 7.44
C PRO A 265 30.01 28.43 6.15
N ILE A 266 30.19 29.30 5.15
CA ILE A 266 29.44 29.24 3.89
C ILE A 266 29.96 28.06 3.06
N THR A 267 31.26 28.02 2.78
CA THR A 267 31.87 26.93 2.02
C THR A 267 31.76 25.60 2.77
N TYR A 268 31.88 25.61 4.12
CA TYR A 268 31.65 24.41 4.92
C TYR A 268 30.22 23.86 4.78
N LYS A 269 29.21 24.74 4.72
CA LYS A 269 27.81 24.35 4.49
C LYS A 269 27.61 23.77 3.09
N GLU A 270 28.25 24.33 2.07
CA GLU A 270 28.24 23.76 0.71
C GLU A 270 28.81 22.33 0.70
N TYR A 271 29.92 22.09 1.41
CA TYR A 271 30.48 20.76 1.59
C TYR A 271 29.51 19.80 2.28
N GLN A 272 28.80 20.26 3.31
CA GLN A 272 27.76 19.45 3.97
C GLN A 272 26.60 19.11 3.05
N THR A 273 26.17 20.05 2.20
CA THR A 273 25.13 19.81 1.20
C THR A 273 25.58 18.75 0.20
N LEU A 274 26.77 18.88 -0.38
CA LEU A 274 27.33 17.86 -1.29
C LEU A 274 27.43 16.48 -0.62
N GLN A 275 27.83 16.41 0.65
CA GLN A 275 27.85 15.15 1.40
C GLN A 275 26.45 14.56 1.61
N SER A 276 25.43 15.39 1.79
CA SER A 276 24.04 14.95 1.85
C SER A 276 23.56 14.44 0.49
N ASP A 277 23.89 15.14 -0.58
CA ASP A 277 23.52 14.78 -1.96
C ASP A 277 24.18 13.47 -2.38
N ILE A 278 25.46 13.25 -2.06
CA ILE A 278 26.15 11.96 -2.26
C ILE A 278 25.40 10.81 -1.57
N ARG A 279 24.93 11.00 -0.33
CA ARG A 279 24.20 9.95 0.40
C ARG A 279 22.83 9.69 -0.22
N ALA A 280 22.12 10.75 -0.62
CA ALA A 280 20.84 10.66 -1.29
C ALA A 280 20.98 9.92 -2.63
N GLU A 281 21.99 10.27 -3.42
CA GLU A 281 22.25 9.69 -4.73
C GLU A 281 22.69 8.22 -4.62
N LYS A 282 23.56 7.86 -3.67
CA LYS A 282 23.87 6.44 -3.37
C LYS A 282 22.61 5.64 -3.06
N THR A 283 21.70 6.20 -2.28
CA THR A 283 20.43 5.56 -1.92
C THR A 283 19.52 5.41 -3.14
N ALA A 284 19.48 6.42 -4.01
CA ALA A 284 18.73 6.39 -5.27
C ALA A 284 19.25 5.30 -6.22
N CYS A 285 20.57 5.25 -6.45
CA CYS A 285 21.22 4.22 -7.27
C CYS A 285 20.85 2.80 -6.81
N GLN A 286 20.96 2.53 -5.51
CA GLN A 286 20.63 1.23 -4.94
C GLN A 286 19.14 0.89 -5.07
N ARG A 287 18.26 1.88 -4.88
CA ARG A 287 16.82 1.69 -5.04
C ARG A 287 16.46 1.36 -6.49
N ASP A 288 17.06 2.07 -7.44
CA ASP A 288 16.76 1.91 -8.86
C ASP A 288 17.33 0.57 -9.38
N ALA A 289 18.52 0.18 -8.94
CA ALA A 289 19.08 -1.15 -9.21
C ALA A 289 18.22 -2.29 -8.63
N LEU A 290 17.69 -2.14 -7.41
CA LEU A 290 16.74 -3.11 -6.86
C LEU A 290 15.44 -3.16 -7.67
N SER A 291 14.95 -2.00 -8.13
CA SER A 291 13.77 -1.93 -8.99
C SER A 291 13.98 -2.66 -10.31
N MET A 292 15.16 -2.52 -10.94
CA MET A 292 15.52 -3.24 -12.16
C MET A 292 15.62 -4.75 -11.91
N LYS A 293 16.35 -5.18 -10.87
CA LYS A 293 16.47 -6.59 -10.51
C LYS A 293 15.12 -7.26 -10.26
N ARG A 294 14.18 -6.54 -9.63
CA ARG A 294 12.81 -7.02 -9.42
C ARG A 294 12.05 -7.13 -10.74
N LYS A 295 12.17 -6.13 -11.62
CA LYS A 295 11.53 -6.16 -12.94
C LYS A 295 12.03 -7.35 -13.76
N ASP A 296 13.35 -7.54 -13.83
CA ASP A 296 13.98 -8.66 -14.53
C ASP A 296 13.51 -10.01 -13.98
N PHE A 297 13.34 -10.12 -12.65
CA PHE A 297 12.77 -11.32 -12.04
C PHE A 297 11.36 -11.63 -12.58
N PHE A 298 10.44 -10.66 -12.58
CA PHE A 298 9.07 -10.89 -13.04
C PHE A 298 8.96 -11.12 -14.55
N ASP A 299 9.81 -10.46 -15.34
CA ASP A 299 9.84 -10.61 -16.79
C ASP A 299 10.29 -12.03 -17.20
N ASN A 300 11.21 -12.65 -16.44
CA ASN A 300 11.84 -13.93 -16.82
C ASN A 300 11.37 -15.15 -16.02
N MET A 301 10.77 -14.98 -14.83
CA MET A 301 10.46 -16.12 -13.92
C MET A 301 9.62 -17.21 -14.57
N ASN A 302 8.59 -16.84 -15.34
CA ASN A 302 7.68 -17.80 -15.95
C ASN A 302 8.36 -18.56 -17.08
N GLU A 303 9.19 -17.88 -17.87
CA GLU A 303 9.94 -18.50 -18.96
C GLU A 303 10.95 -19.52 -18.43
N MET A 304 11.70 -19.16 -17.38
CA MET A 304 12.62 -20.08 -16.72
C MET A 304 11.89 -21.29 -16.12
N GLU A 305 10.76 -21.07 -15.44
CA GLU A 305 9.98 -22.16 -14.86
C GLU A 305 9.40 -23.10 -15.93
N ILE A 306 8.87 -22.55 -17.02
CA ILE A 306 8.37 -23.37 -18.13
C ILE A 306 9.52 -24.17 -18.77
N ALA A 307 10.68 -23.54 -19.00
CA ALA A 307 11.85 -24.23 -19.53
C ALA A 307 12.32 -25.37 -18.61
N ASN A 308 12.27 -25.17 -17.29
CA ASN A 308 12.59 -26.22 -16.31
C ASN A 308 11.58 -27.38 -16.35
N GLN A 309 10.28 -27.09 -16.43
CA GLN A 309 9.24 -28.11 -16.50
C GLN A 309 9.27 -28.90 -17.81
N LEU A 310 9.61 -28.26 -18.94
CA LEU A 310 9.77 -28.95 -20.22
C LEU A 310 10.99 -29.90 -20.22
N ARG A 311 12.03 -29.62 -19.42
CA ARG A 311 13.18 -30.52 -19.23
C ARG A 311 12.84 -31.75 -18.38
N TYR A 312 11.90 -31.62 -17.45
CA TYR A 312 11.49 -32.69 -16.54
C TYR A 312 9.95 -32.80 -16.49
N PRO A 313 9.33 -33.39 -17.53
CA PRO A 313 7.88 -33.38 -17.67
C PRO A 313 7.20 -34.16 -16.54
N HIS A 314 6.37 -33.46 -15.77
CA HIS A 314 5.42 -34.07 -14.84
C HIS A 314 4.05 -34.15 -15.52
N HIS A 315 3.57 -35.38 -15.77
CA HIS A 315 2.21 -35.75 -16.22
C HIS A 315 1.54 -34.87 -17.30
N SER A 316 1.19 -35.47 -18.45
CA SER A 316 0.44 -34.78 -19.50
C SER A 316 -0.92 -34.25 -19.02
N PRO A 317 -1.22 -32.95 -19.17
CA PRO A 317 -2.53 -32.41 -18.83
C PRO A 317 -3.58 -32.79 -19.89
N VAL A 318 -4.79 -33.10 -19.43
CA VAL A 318 -5.98 -33.20 -20.30
C VAL A 318 -6.49 -31.78 -20.57
N LEU A 319 -6.33 -31.31 -21.81
CA LEU A 319 -6.81 -29.99 -22.24
C LEU A 319 -8.30 -30.03 -22.59
N ASP A 320 -9.08 -29.05 -22.13
CA ASP A 320 -10.50 -28.87 -22.47
C ASP A 320 -10.64 -28.58 -23.98
N HIS A 321 -11.40 -29.41 -24.69
CA HIS A 321 -11.61 -29.32 -26.14
C HIS A 321 -12.15 -27.96 -26.61
N LYS A 322 -12.83 -27.19 -25.75
CA LYS A 322 -13.44 -25.89 -26.12
C LYS A 322 -12.40 -24.80 -26.42
N LEU A 323 -11.24 -24.83 -25.76
CA LEU A 323 -10.18 -23.83 -25.98
C LEU A 323 -9.20 -24.22 -27.07
N LEU A 324 -9.12 -25.52 -27.41
CA LEU A 324 -8.18 -26.03 -28.42
C LEU A 324 -8.42 -25.42 -29.82
N GLY A 325 -9.68 -25.27 -30.24
CA GLY A 325 -10.00 -24.65 -31.53
C GLY A 325 -9.57 -23.19 -31.62
N LEU A 326 -9.76 -22.43 -30.54
CA LEU A 326 -9.34 -21.03 -30.45
C LEU A 326 -7.80 -20.91 -30.38
N LEU A 327 -7.15 -21.78 -29.61
CA LEU A 327 -5.69 -21.80 -29.49
C LEU A 327 -5.02 -22.16 -30.83
N ARG A 328 -5.57 -23.12 -31.59
CA ARG A 328 -5.11 -23.42 -32.96
C ARG A 328 -5.27 -22.24 -33.92
N TYR A 329 -6.34 -21.46 -33.76
CA TYR A 329 -6.57 -20.29 -34.60
C TYR A 329 -5.62 -19.14 -34.24
N ILE A 330 -5.39 -18.89 -32.95
CA ILE A 330 -4.53 -17.79 -32.48
C ILE A 330 -3.05 -18.15 -32.65
N ILE A 331 -2.70 -19.44 -32.61
CA ILE A 331 -1.32 -19.92 -32.61
C ILE A 331 -1.15 -20.92 -33.77
N PRO A 332 -0.74 -20.43 -34.96
CA PRO A 332 -0.72 -21.24 -36.18
C PRO A 332 0.14 -22.51 -36.12
N SER A 333 1.12 -22.57 -35.20
CA SER A 333 2.02 -23.71 -34.98
C SER A 333 1.58 -24.66 -33.85
N PHE A 334 0.39 -24.47 -33.27
CA PHE A 334 -0.06 -25.29 -32.14
C PHE A 334 -0.42 -26.73 -32.58
N SER A 335 0.50 -27.68 -32.30
CA SER A 335 0.24 -29.11 -32.41
C SER A 335 -0.07 -29.73 -31.05
N ILE A 336 -1.02 -30.66 -31.01
CA ILE A 336 -1.38 -31.42 -29.79
C ILE A 336 -0.23 -32.40 -29.40
N ASP A 337 0.67 -32.68 -30.33
CA ASP A 337 1.69 -33.73 -30.20
C ASP A 337 2.99 -33.26 -29.51
N GLY A 338 2.99 -32.07 -28.89
CA GLY A 338 4.04 -31.65 -27.96
C GLY A 338 5.34 -31.10 -28.57
N THR A 339 5.38 -30.80 -29.88
CA THR A 339 6.55 -30.18 -30.51
C THR A 339 6.48 -28.65 -30.51
N SER A 340 7.25 -28.06 -29.58
CA SER A 340 7.74 -26.68 -29.45
C SER A 340 6.74 -25.52 -29.67
N MET A 341 6.43 -24.82 -28.57
CA MET A 341 5.53 -23.65 -28.57
C MET A 341 6.14 -22.37 -27.98
N LEU A 342 7.39 -22.41 -27.50
CA LEU A 342 8.08 -21.25 -26.92
C LEU A 342 9.41 -21.04 -27.65
N ARG A 343 9.83 -19.77 -27.75
CA ARG A 343 11.06 -19.34 -28.45
C ARG A 343 12.20 -20.33 -28.19
N SER A 344 12.55 -21.10 -29.20
CA SER A 344 13.75 -21.92 -29.22
C SER A 344 14.91 -21.05 -29.67
N ASP A 345 15.35 -20.11 -28.83
CA ASP A 345 16.63 -19.39 -29.04
C ASP A 345 17.16 -18.91 -27.68
N VAL A 346 17.72 -19.85 -26.91
CA VAL A 346 18.80 -19.60 -25.94
C VAL A 346 19.87 -20.68 -26.16
#